data_AF-A0A940LXQ5-F1
#
_entry.id   AF-A0A940LXQ5-F1
#
_cell.length_a   1.000
_cell.length_b   1.000
_cell.length_c   1.000
_cell.angle_alpha   90.00
_cell.angle_beta   90.00
_cell.angle_gamma   90.00
#
_symmetry.space_group_name_H-M   'P 1'
#
loop_
_entity.id
_entity.type
_entity.pdbx_description
1 polymer ?
#
loop_
_entity_poly.entity_id
_entity_poly.type
_entity_poly.pdbx_seq_one_letter_code
_entity_poly.pdbx_strand_id
1 'polypeptide(L)'
;TQLNRQYPDTGPSYRSAIFPQDDEQRSVAAAYIAQLTKAKAFPKPIVTKLESGAFYPAEAYHQDFFWRNPTHPYIVRYDKPKVAAFRNAYPLLVN
;
A
#
# COMPACT_ATOMS: atom_id res chain seq x y z
N THR A 1 -8.38 -5.44 -1.70
CA THR A 1 -9.58 -6.06 -2.33
C THR A 1 -10.13 -5.25 -3.50
N GLN A 2 -9.74 -3.97 -3.67
CA GLN A 2 -10.11 -3.15 -4.83
C GLN A 2 -9.17 -3.46 -6.00
N LEU A 3 -9.71 -3.97 -7.12
CA LEU A 3 -8.93 -4.28 -8.32
C LEU A 3 -8.64 -2.99 -9.10
N ASN A 4 -7.36 -2.72 -9.40
CA ASN A 4 -6.91 -1.55 -10.16
C ASN A 4 -7.47 -0.22 -9.62
N ARG A 5 -7.55 -0.11 -8.29
CA ARG A 5 -8.13 1.04 -7.61
C ARG A 5 -7.64 1.12 -6.17
N GLN A 6 -7.45 2.33 -5.68
CA GLN A 6 -7.24 2.63 -4.27
C GLN A 6 -8.01 3.92 -3.91
N TYR A 7 -9.06 3.80 -3.10
CA TYR A 7 -9.94 4.94 -2.73
C TYR A 7 -10.41 5.79 -3.94
N PRO A 8 -10.04 7.09 -4.13
CA PRO A 8 -10.55 7.86 -5.26
C PRO A 8 -9.83 7.49 -6.58
N ASP A 9 -8.67 6.84 -6.51
CA ASP A 9 -7.79 6.65 -7.65
C ASP A 9 -8.07 5.33 -8.37
N THR A 10 -8.33 5.41 -9.66
CA THR A 10 -8.71 4.26 -10.50
C THR A 10 -7.79 4.14 -11.70
N GLY A 11 -7.39 2.90 -12.02
CA GLY A 11 -6.47 2.59 -13.10
C GLY A 11 -5.43 1.53 -12.70
N PRO A 12 -4.77 0.90 -13.68
CA PRO A 12 -3.79 -0.17 -13.43
C PRO A 12 -2.57 0.29 -12.62
N SER A 13 -2.26 1.59 -12.61
CA SER A 13 -1.22 2.19 -11.77
C SER A 13 -1.54 2.11 -10.27
N TYR A 14 -2.81 1.91 -9.91
CA TYR A 14 -3.27 1.82 -8.51
C TYR A 14 -3.60 0.37 -8.08
N ARG A 15 -3.09 -0.63 -8.81
CA ARG A 15 -3.26 -2.04 -8.43
C ARG A 15 -2.46 -2.35 -7.17
N SER A 16 -2.98 -3.25 -6.33
CA SER A 16 -2.23 -3.79 -5.20
C SER A 16 -1.28 -4.90 -5.67
N ALA A 17 0.01 -4.73 -5.40
CA ALA A 17 1.04 -5.73 -5.68
C ALA A 17 2.12 -5.72 -4.59
N ILE A 18 2.80 -6.85 -4.42
CA ILE A 18 4.03 -7.01 -3.65
C ILE A 18 5.09 -7.49 -4.63
N PHE A 19 6.30 -6.92 -4.55
CA PHE A 19 7.46 -7.29 -5.37
C PHE A 19 8.56 -7.88 -4.46
N PRO A 20 8.49 -9.18 -4.11
CA PRO A 20 9.50 -9.81 -3.27
C PRO A 20 10.89 -9.72 -3.92
N GLN A 21 11.91 -9.43 -3.11
CA GLN A 21 13.31 -9.35 -3.57
C GLN A 21 14.04 -10.70 -3.46
N ASP A 22 13.50 -11.63 -2.69
CA ASP A 22 14.04 -12.97 -2.46
C ASP A 22 12.90 -13.99 -2.21
N ASP A 23 13.28 -15.27 -2.11
CA ASP A 23 12.34 -16.37 -1.92
C ASP A 23 11.69 -16.36 -0.53
N GLU A 24 12.37 -15.86 0.49
CA GLU A 24 11.83 -15.75 1.84
C GLU A 24 10.67 -14.75 1.87
N GLN A 25 10.88 -13.54 1.34
CA GLN A 25 9.86 -12.52 1.19
C GLN A 25 8.67 -13.02 0.36
N ARG A 26 8.93 -13.79 -0.71
CA ARG A 26 7.88 -14.39 -1.54
C ARG A 26 7.04 -15.37 -0.73
N SER A 27 7.70 -16.26 0.01
CA SER A 27 7.05 -17.28 0.84
C SER A 27 6.21 -16.64 1.95
N VAL A 28 6.78 -15.68 2.68
CA VAL A 28 6.08 -14.95 3.75
C VAL A 28 4.88 -14.19 3.21
N ALA A 29 5.03 -13.45 2.10
CA ALA A 29 3.93 -12.71 1.51
C ALA A 29 2.80 -13.63 1.02
N ALA A 30 3.14 -14.75 0.37
CA ALA A 30 2.17 -15.75 -0.09
C ALA A 30 1.40 -16.37 1.09
N ALA A 31 2.13 -16.80 2.13
CA ALA A 31 1.54 -17.39 3.32
C ALA A 31 0.58 -16.43 4.02
N TYR A 32 0.96 -15.14 4.13
CA TYR A 32 0.13 -14.15 4.80
C TYR A 32 -1.14 -13.81 4.00
N ILE A 33 -1.05 -13.69 2.68
CA ILE A 33 -2.24 -13.55 1.82
C ILE A 33 -3.19 -14.75 2.00
N ALA A 34 -2.65 -15.97 2.02
CA ALA A 34 -3.43 -17.18 2.23
C ALA A 34 -4.08 -17.21 3.61
N GLN A 35 -3.35 -16.83 4.67
CA GLN A 35 -3.86 -16.72 6.03
C GLN A 35 -5.05 -15.75 6.11
N LEU A 36 -4.91 -14.53 5.59
CA LEU A 36 -5.97 -13.52 5.61
C LEU A 36 -7.20 -13.95 4.79
N THR A 37 -6.97 -14.63 3.67
CA THR A 37 -8.04 -15.19 2.83
C THR A 37 -8.81 -16.27 3.58
N LYS A 38 -8.11 -17.22 4.21
CA LYS A 38 -8.71 -18.30 5.03
C LYS A 38 -9.48 -17.73 6.22
N ALA A 39 -8.94 -16.71 6.87
CA ALA A 39 -9.57 -16.04 7.99
C ALA A 39 -10.78 -15.17 7.60
N LYS A 40 -11.04 -14.98 6.28
CA LYS A 40 -12.04 -14.03 5.77
C LYS A 40 -11.89 -12.64 6.40
N ALA A 41 -10.65 -12.19 6.56
CA ALA A 41 -10.32 -10.92 7.21
C ALA A 41 -10.92 -9.70 6.47
N PHE A 42 -11.32 -9.88 5.21
CA PHE A 42 -11.97 -8.84 4.40
C PHE A 42 -13.29 -9.34 3.83
N PRO A 43 -14.28 -8.44 3.64
CA PRO A 43 -15.59 -8.80 3.07
C PRO A 43 -15.54 -9.16 1.57
N LYS A 44 -14.42 -8.89 0.90
CA LYS A 44 -14.19 -9.19 -0.52
C LYS A 44 -12.84 -9.88 -0.68
N PRO A 45 -12.63 -10.67 -1.77
CA PRO A 45 -11.36 -11.33 -2.02
C PRO A 45 -10.18 -10.35 -2.05
N ILE A 46 -9.04 -10.80 -1.52
CA ILE A 46 -7.76 -10.09 -1.70
C ILE A 46 -7.36 -10.24 -3.17
N VAL A 47 -6.99 -9.12 -3.79
CA VAL A 47 -6.60 -9.04 -5.21
C VAL A 47 -5.12 -8.68 -5.38
N THR A 48 -4.38 -8.65 -4.26
CA THR A 48 -2.94 -8.36 -4.22
C THR A 48 -2.18 -9.45 -4.96
N LYS A 49 -1.30 -9.06 -5.89
CA LYS A 49 -0.47 -9.99 -6.65
C LYS A 49 0.97 -10.01 -6.13
N LEU A 50 1.62 -11.16 -6.25
CA LEU A 50 3.08 -11.28 -6.12
C LEU A 50 3.68 -11.13 -7.52
N GLU A 51 4.45 -10.07 -7.74
CA GLU A 51 4.99 -9.71 -9.05
C GLU A 51 6.52 -9.63 -9.00
N SER A 52 7.15 -9.51 -10.17
CA SER A 52 8.58 -9.26 -10.35
C SER A 52 8.75 -8.17 -11.41
N GLY A 53 9.79 -7.35 -11.30
CA GLY A 53 10.05 -6.30 -12.28
C GLY A 53 11.15 -5.35 -11.83
N ALA A 54 11.55 -4.47 -12.75
CA ALA A 54 12.46 -3.38 -12.46
C ALA A 54 11.74 -2.25 -11.70
N PHE A 55 12.49 -1.53 -10.87
CA PHE A 55 12.02 -0.32 -10.22
C PHE A 55 12.56 0.90 -10.97
N TYR A 56 11.65 1.76 -11.41
CA TYR A 56 11.99 3.02 -12.07
C TYR A 56 11.66 4.17 -11.12
N PRO A 57 12.66 4.93 -10.65
CA PRO A 57 12.40 6.08 -9.80
C PRO A 57 11.45 7.07 -10.48
N ALA A 58 10.43 7.52 -9.74
CA ALA A 58 9.58 8.60 -10.17
C ALA A 58 10.36 9.93 -10.21
N GLU A 59 9.81 10.92 -10.91
CA GLU A 59 10.37 12.25 -11.06
C GLU A 59 10.65 12.92 -9.70
N ALA A 60 11.63 13.81 -9.65
CA ALA A 60 12.10 14.43 -8.40
C ALA A 60 11.02 15.22 -7.64
N TYR A 61 9.97 15.70 -8.32
CA TYR A 61 8.85 16.39 -7.66
C TYR A 61 7.87 15.42 -6.97
N HIS A 62 7.88 14.14 -7.32
CA HIS A 62 7.09 13.10 -6.63
C HIS A 62 7.76 12.62 -5.34
N GLN A 63 9.08 12.77 -5.23
CA GLN A 63 9.84 12.37 -4.05
C GLN A 63 9.47 13.25 -2.84
N ASP A 64 9.20 12.60 -1.70
CA ASP A 64 8.76 13.23 -0.45
C ASP A 64 7.53 14.14 -0.57
N PHE A 65 6.64 13.84 -1.54
CA PHE A 65 5.51 14.71 -1.88
C PHE A 65 4.61 15.04 -0.67
N PHE A 66 4.32 14.05 0.19
CA PHE A 66 3.55 14.24 1.42
C PHE A 66 4.16 15.30 2.35
N TRP A 67 5.48 15.22 2.55
CA TRP A 67 6.22 16.11 3.45
C TRP A 67 6.41 17.51 2.86
N ARG A 68 6.66 17.59 1.55
CA ARG A 68 6.89 18.85 0.83
C ARG A 68 5.61 19.64 0.56
N ASN A 69 4.44 18.98 0.57
CA ASN A 69 3.16 19.60 0.25
C ASN A 69 2.10 19.34 1.34
N PRO A 70 2.34 19.74 2.59
CA PRO A 70 1.49 19.36 3.72
C PRO A 70 0.06 19.93 3.65
N THR A 71 -0.17 20.98 2.85
CA THR A 71 -1.47 21.63 2.64
C THR A 71 -2.15 21.21 1.33
N HIS A 72 -1.52 20.36 0.51
CA HIS A 72 -2.11 19.92 -0.75
C HIS A 72 -3.47 19.23 -0.49
N PRO A 73 -4.54 19.58 -1.23
CA PRO A 73 -5.89 19.07 -0.95
C PRO A 73 -5.98 17.56 -0.88
N TYR A 74 -5.26 16.86 -1.78
CA TYR A 74 -5.21 15.40 -1.77
C TYR A 74 -4.56 14.84 -0.49
N ILE A 75 -3.44 15.44 -0.03
CA ILE A 75 -2.73 15.03 1.20
C ILE A 75 -3.64 15.23 2.41
N VAL A 76 -4.28 16.39 2.52
CA VAL A 76 -5.19 16.71 3.62
C VAL A 76 -6.39 15.77 3.65
N ARG A 77 -6.98 15.47 2.48
CA ARG A 77 -8.19 14.67 2.36
C ARG A 77 -7.95 13.17 2.57
N TYR A 78 -6.86 12.63 2.02
CA TYR A 78 -6.67 11.19 1.90
C TYR A 78 -5.49 10.63 2.70
N ASP A 79 -4.36 11.32 2.79
CA ASP A 79 -3.13 10.72 3.33
C ASP A 79 -2.87 11.07 4.80
N LYS A 80 -3.09 12.32 5.20
CA LYS A 80 -2.99 12.72 6.62
C LYS A 80 -3.85 11.86 7.55
N PRO A 81 -5.12 11.55 7.22
CA PRO A 81 -5.92 10.65 8.05
C PRO A 81 -5.34 9.24 8.16
N LYS A 82 -4.74 8.69 7.09
CA LYS A 82 -4.10 7.36 7.11
C LYS A 82 -2.89 7.35 8.03
N VAL A 83 -2.02 8.37 7.94
CA VAL A 83 -0.85 8.49 8.81
C VAL A 83 -1.28 8.65 10.26
N ALA A 84 -2.27 9.49 10.56
CA ALA A 84 -2.80 9.65 11.91
C ALA A 84 -3.38 8.34 12.47
N ALA A 85 -4.16 7.61 11.65
CA ALA A 85 -4.69 6.30 12.04
C ALA A 85 -3.58 5.28 12.30
N PHE A 86 -2.52 5.24 11.48
CA PHE A 86 -1.35 4.40 11.72
C PHE A 86 -0.67 4.75 13.04
N ARG A 87 -0.45 6.03 13.33
CA ARG A 87 0.16 6.50 14.58
C ARG A 87 -0.63 6.06 15.81
N ASN A 88 -1.95 6.17 15.73
CA ASN A 88 -2.84 5.78 16.83
C ASN A 88 -2.88 4.25 17.03
N ALA A 89 -2.86 3.48 15.94
CA ALA A 89 -2.95 2.02 16.00
C ALA A 89 -1.62 1.35 16.37
N TYR A 90 -0.48 1.97 16.01
CA TYR A 90 0.85 1.40 16.17
C TYR A 90 1.84 2.40 16.77
N PRO A 91 1.61 2.91 17.99
CA PRO A 91 2.43 3.96 18.59
C PRO A 91 3.90 3.56 18.75
N LEU A 92 4.19 2.27 18.92
CA LEU A 92 5.56 1.76 19.06
C LEU A 92 6.35 1.68 17.74
N LEU A 93 5.66 1.79 16.60
CA LEU A 93 6.28 1.78 15.26
C LEU A 93 6.47 3.18 14.70
N VAL A 94 6.17 4.22 15.49
CA VAL A 94 6.20 5.62 15.08
C VAL A 94 7.23 6.32 15.96
N ASN A 95 8.49 6.00 15.72
CA ASN A 95 9.63 6.73 16.27
C ASN A 95 10.29 7.52 15.16
#